data_AF-A0A8I1KRX6-F1
#
_entry.id   AF-A0A8I1KRX6-F1
#
_cell.length_a   1.000
_cell.length_b   1.000
_cell.length_c   1.000
_cell.angle_alpha   90.00
_cell.angle_beta   90.00
_cell.angle_gamma   90.00
#
_symmetry.space_group_name_H-M   'P 1'
#
loop_
_entity.id
_entity.type
_entity.pdbx_description
1 polymer ?
#
loop_
_entity_poly.entity_id
_entity_poly.type
_entity_poly.pdbx_seq_one_letter_code
_entity_poly.pdbx_strand_id
1 'polypeptide(L)' 'LLEALIGGVSKISHSLSSYFERILVLDSTTFQVPDRFATTYPGAGGCSHTAGVKIQLEYDLLSGKFSDVEIEPGKGR' A
#
# COMPACT_ATOMS: atom_id res chain seq x y z
N LEU A 1 9.40 -5.34 -9.95
CA LEU A 1 8.61 -6.48 -9.47
C LEU A 1 7.11 -6.14 -9.45
N LEU A 2 6.65 -5.11 -8.73
CA LEU A 2 5.26 -4.62 -8.78
C LEU A 2 4.85 -4.11 -10.17
N GLU A 3 5.61 -3.19 -10.77
CA GLU A 3 5.41 -2.70 -12.15
C GLU A 3 5.33 -3.84 -13.20
N ALA A 4 6.12 -4.90 -13.00
CA ALA A 4 6.15 -6.07 -13.90
C ALA A 4 4.97 -7.02 -13.69
N LEU A 5 4.36 -7.04 -12.50
CA LEU A 5 3.15 -7.81 -12.18
C LEU A 5 1.88 -7.09 -12.63
N ILE A 6 1.95 -5.76 -12.75
CA ILE A 6 0.84 -4.85 -13.07
C ILE A 6 0.88 -4.42 -14.55
N GLY A 7 1.80 -4.99 -15.35
CA GLY A 7 2.00 -4.66 -16.76
C GLY A 7 0.70 -4.74 -17.56
N GLY A 8 0.09 -3.57 -17.81
CA GLY A 8 -1.12 -3.44 -18.61
C GLY A 8 -2.38 -2.97 -17.87
N VAL A 9 -2.29 -2.16 -16.82
CA VAL A 9 -3.49 -1.46 -16.32
C VAL A 9 -3.92 -0.43 -17.35
N SER A 10 -4.88 -0.83 -18.18
CA SER A 10 -5.62 0.07 -19.04
C SER A 10 -6.26 1.16 -18.19
N LYS A 11 -6.05 2.43 -18.55
CA LYS A 11 -6.78 3.57 -17.98
C LYS A 11 -8.25 3.18 -17.88
N ILE A 12 -8.77 3.16 -16.66
CA ILE A 12 -10.19 2.90 -16.49
C ILE A 12 -10.90 4.13 -17.05
N SER A 13 -11.56 3.96 -18.19
CA SER A 13 -12.37 5.02 -18.78
C SER A 13 -13.49 5.36 -17.80
N HIS A 14 -13.35 6.47 -17.10
CA HIS A 14 -14.29 6.90 -16.07
C HIS A 14 -14.82 8.28 -16.41
N SER A 15 -16.15 8.44 -16.39
CA SER A 15 -16.82 9.74 -16.48
C SER A 15 -16.39 10.73 -15.39
N LEU A 16 -15.73 10.26 -14.33
CA LEU A 16 -15.22 11.09 -13.24
C LEU A 16 -14.11 12.04 -13.69
N SER A 17 -13.40 11.77 -14.79
CA SER A 17 -12.35 12.65 -15.30
C SER A 17 -12.88 14.01 -15.79
N SER A 18 -14.19 14.15 -16.02
CA SER A 18 -14.81 15.46 -16.31
C SER A 18 -15.07 16.30 -15.05
N TYR A 19 -14.95 15.71 -13.86
CA TYR A 19 -15.27 16.34 -12.58
C TYR A 19 -14.05 16.48 -11.66
N PHE A 20 -13.07 15.58 -11.78
CA PHE A 20 -11.88 15.54 -10.93
C PHE A 20 -10.61 15.56 -11.77
N GLU A 21 -9.68 16.44 -11.40
CA GLU A 21 -8.34 16.48 -12.01
C GLU A 21 -7.48 15.30 -11.57
N ARG A 22 -7.68 14.82 -10.34
CA ARG A 22 -6.93 13.69 -9.77
C ARG A 22 -7.78 12.92 -8.75
N ILE A 23 -7.68 11.59 -8.77
CA ILE A 23 -8.34 10.70 -7.81
C ILE A 23 -7.27 9.75 -7.26
N LEU A 24 -7.02 9.85 -5.96
CA LEU A 24 -6.01 9.04 -5.25
C LEU A 24 -6.70 8.02 -4.35
N VAL A 25 -6.39 6.75 -4.58
CA VAL A 25 -6.79 5.64 -3.71
C VAL A 25 -5.63 5.34 -2.79
N LEU A 26 -5.82 5.60 -1.50
CA LEU A 26 -4.91 5.19 -0.44
C LEU A 26 -5.40 3.86 0.11
N ASP A 27 -4.55 2.85 0.10
CA ASP A 27 -4.83 1.56 0.72
C ASP A 27 -3.60 1.07 1.49
N SER A 28 -3.81 0.17 2.45
CA SER A 28 -2.72 -0.47 3.17
C SER A 28 -3.05 -1.90 3.53
N THR A 29 -2.04 -2.76 3.49
CA THR A 29 -2.12 -4.12 4.00
C THR A 29 -1.07 -4.32 5.07
N THR A 30 -1.44 -5.04 6.14
CA THR A 30 -0.51 -5.40 7.21
C THR A 30 -0.46 -6.92 7.32
N PHE A 31 0.75 -7.46 7.39
CA PHE A 31 0.97 -8.88 7.58
C PHE A 31 2.06 -9.14 8.62
N GLN A 32 2.01 -10.33 9.20
CA GLN A 32 2.95 -10.74 10.23
C GLN A 32 4.25 -11.23 9.61
N VAL A 33 5.35 -10.97 10.32
CA VAL A 33 6.68 -11.51 10.01
C VAL A 33 7.26 -12.18 11.25
N PRO A 34 8.27 -13.06 11.14
CA PRO A 34 8.84 -13.73 12.30
C PRO A 34 9.33 -12.77 13.39
N ASP A 35 9.16 -13.14 14.66
CA ASP A 35 9.48 -12.30 15.83
C ASP A 35 10.95 -11.84 15.91
N ARG A 36 11.87 -12.57 15.27
CA ARG A 36 13.27 -12.14 15.12
C ARG A 36 13.45 -10.77 14.44
N PHE A 37 12.42 -10.28 13.74
CA PHE A 37 12.41 -8.98 13.07
C PHE A 37 11.77 -7.87 13.91
N ALA A 38 11.35 -8.12 15.16
CA ALA A 38 10.62 -7.14 15.98
C ALA A 38 11.38 -5.83 16.23
N THR A 39 12.72 -5.86 16.21
CA THR A 39 13.54 -4.64 16.33
C THR A 39 13.42 -3.74 15.10
N THR A 40 13.31 -4.32 13.90
CA THR A 40 13.22 -3.58 12.64
C THR A 40 11.77 -3.25 12.27
N TYR A 41 10.86 -4.19 12.54
CA TYR A 41 9.46 -4.11 12.18
C TYR A 41 8.57 -4.42 13.39
N PRO A 42 8.52 -3.52 14.40
CA PRO A 42 7.70 -3.75 15.59
C PRO A 42 6.23 -3.91 15.20
N GLY A 43 5.60 -4.94 15.77
CA GLY A 43 4.19 -5.22 15.62
C GLY A 43 3.31 -4.21 16.37
N ALA A 44 2.01 -4.22 16.07
CA ALA A 44 1.04 -3.27 16.63
C ALA A 44 0.65 -3.54 18.11
N GLY A 45 1.24 -4.55 18.77
CA GLY A 45 1.04 -4.81 20.21
C GLY A 45 -0.28 -5.49 20.60
N GLY A 46 -1.14 -5.85 19.65
CA GLY A 46 -2.45 -6.49 19.89
C GLY A 46 -2.56 -7.97 19.45
N CYS A 47 -1.47 -8.58 18.96
CA CYS A 47 -1.44 -9.97 18.50
C CYS A 47 -0.34 -10.76 19.23
N SER A 48 -0.37 -12.11 19.18
CA SER A 48 0.67 -12.95 19.79
C SER A 48 2.07 -12.74 19.20
N HIS A 49 2.15 -12.11 18.03
CA HIS A 49 3.38 -11.79 17.32
C HIS A 49 3.83 -10.35 17.57
N THR A 50 5.13 -10.22 17.81
CA THR A 50 5.83 -8.98 18.17
C THR A 50 6.38 -8.23 16.96
N ALA A 51 6.31 -8.82 15.76
CA ALA A 51 6.77 -8.22 14.52
C ALA A 51 5.69 -8.21 13.43
N GLY A 52 5.64 -7.13 12.63
CA GLY A 52 4.69 -6.98 11.53
C GLY A 52 5.13 -5.90 10.55
N VAL A 53 4.75 -6.05 9.29
CA VAL A 53 5.04 -5.10 8.21
C VAL A 53 3.72 -4.57 7.68
N LYS A 54 3.64 -3.26 7.48
CA LYS A 54 2.58 -2.59 6.74
C LYS A 54 3.14 -2.12 5.40
N ILE A 55 2.40 -2.39 4.33
CA ILE A 55 2.66 -1.79 3.03
C ILE A 55 1.50 -0.84 2.76
N GLN A 56 1.83 0.44 2.58
CA GLN A 56 0.89 1.47 2.16
C GLN A 56 1.14 1.78 0.68
N LEU A 57 0.06 2.00 -0.07
CA LEU A 57 0.13 2.34 -1.48
C LEU A 57 -0.78 3.51 -1.78
N GLU A 58 -0.31 4.38 -2.68
CA GLU A 58 -1.12 5.40 -3.33
C GLU A 58 -1.28 5.05 -4.81
N TYR A 59 -2.52 4.93 -5.25
CA TYR A 59 -2.87 4.66 -6.64
C TYR A 59 -3.68 5.80 -7.24
N ASP A 60 -3.16 6.39 -8.32
CA ASP A 60 -3.85 7.40 -9.09
C ASP A 60 -4.76 6.72 -10.12
N LEU A 61 -6.07 6.77 -9.84
CA LEU A 61 -7.10 6.05 -10.59
C LEU A 61 -7.23 6.53 -12.04
N LEU A 62 -7.00 7.82 -12.29
CA LEU A 62 -7.19 8.42 -13.63
C LEU A 62 -5.98 8.15 -14.54
N SER A 63 -4.77 8.20 -13.99
CA SER A 63 -3.55 7.90 -14.74
C SER A 63 -3.24 6.40 -14.80
N GLY A 64 -3.77 5.61 -13.88
CA GLY A 64 -3.50 4.19 -13.73
C GLY A 64 -2.12 3.89 -13.14
N LYS A 65 -1.54 4.84 -12.39
CA LYS A 65 -0.17 4.76 -11.88
C LYS A 65 -0.14 4.68 -10.36
N PHE A 66 0.85 3.97 -9.83
CA PHE A 66 1.21 4.04 -8.43
C PHE A 66 2.14 5.24 -8.23
N SER A 67 1.80 6.12 -7.29
CA SER A 67 2.61 7.30 -6.99
C SER A 67 3.63 7.01 -5.88
N ASP A 68 3.21 6.24 -4.87
CA ASP A 68 4.00 5.99 -3.66
C ASP A 68 3.72 4.59 -3.11
N VAL A 69 4.78 3.95 -2.60
CA VAL A 69 4.72 2.67 -1.93
C VAL A 69 5.62 2.75 -0.71
N GLU A 70 5.01 2.80 0.46
CA GLU A 70 5.73 2.90 1.73
C GLU A 70 5.67 1.56 2.46
N ILE A 71 6.83 1.13 2.97
CA ILE A 71 6.93 -0.04 3.83
C ILE A 71 7.22 0.46 5.24
N GLU A 72 6.28 0.23 6.15
CA GLU A 72 6.34 0.67 7.54
C GLU A 72 6.30 -0.53 8.50
N PRO A 73 6.71 -0.34 9.76
CA PRO A 73 6.32 -1.24 10.83
C PRO A 73 4.79 -1.42 10.90
N GLY A 74 4.35 -2.61 11.30
CA GLY A 74 2.93 -2.95 11.44
C GLY A 74 2.22 -2.10 12.50
N LYS A 75 2.98 -1.46 13.40
CA LYS A 75 2.47 -0.37 14.24
C LYS A 75 2.31 0.88 13.38
N GLY A 76 1.08 1.20 12.98
CA GLY A 76 0.77 2.49 12.34
C GLY A 76 1.16 3.68 13.23
N ARG A 77 1.39 4.84 12.59
CA ARG A 77 1.42 6.12 13.32
C ARG A 77 0.08 6.43 13.96
#